data_AF-W9NSD8-F1
#
_entry.id   AF-W9NSD8-F1
#
_cell.length_a   1.000
_cell.length_b   1.000
_cell.length_c   1.000
_cell.angle_alpha   90.00
_cell.angle_beta   90.00
_cell.angle_gamma   90.00
#
_symmetry.space_group_name_H-M   'P 1'
#
loop_
_entity.id
_entity.type
_entity.pdbx_description
1 polymer ?
#
loop_
_entity_poly.entity_id
_entity_poly.type
_entity_poly.pdbx_seq_one_letter_code
_entity_poly.pdbx_strand_id
1 'polypeptide(L)'
;MEECKKAFAVSPKDRLPALHLPHKNQFIPNKLEVEKKEVAEPALNPRVLRNDSIARTWWKKADTFWVPRANVIVSLKTPIIDASAENNIKARLFTHLVRDALDEYSYDAELTGLEYNVGIDSRGLFLDVSGYNDKLPVLLEQVVTTIRDLDIKKDRFEVVRERLTRGYSNWQLQSPYHQVDDYTNWLNAPERDFIVEELAAELSSVTLEGVRLSQKQMLRQVFI
;
A
#
# COMPACT_ATOMS: atom_id res chain seq x y z
N MET A 1 -32.58 3.43 -22.97
CA MET A 1 -33.70 2.64 -22.39
C MET A 1 -33.97 1.35 -23.16
N GLU A 2 -34.02 1.39 -24.50
CA GLU A 2 -34.24 0.18 -25.33
C GLU A 2 -33.09 -0.84 -25.25
N GLU A 3 -31.84 -0.38 -25.24
CA GLU A 3 -30.66 -1.24 -25.11
C GLU A 3 -30.61 -1.96 -23.76
N CYS A 4 -30.94 -1.26 -22.66
CA CYS A 4 -31.05 -1.89 -21.34
C CYS A 4 -32.14 -2.97 -21.32
N LYS A 5 -33.31 -2.71 -21.93
CA LYS A 5 -34.39 -3.72 -22.03
C LYS A 5 -33.95 -4.95 -22.83
N LYS A 6 -33.22 -4.75 -23.93
CA LYS A 6 -32.62 -5.85 -24.71
C LYS A 6 -31.60 -6.63 -23.88
N ALA A 7 -30.71 -5.96 -23.15
CA ALA A 7 -29.74 -6.61 -22.28
C ALA A 7 -30.39 -7.41 -21.14
N PHE A 8 -31.45 -6.90 -20.51
CA PHE A 8 -32.21 -7.62 -19.48
C PHE A 8 -32.96 -8.84 -20.02
N ALA A 9 -33.35 -8.82 -21.31
CA ALA A 9 -34.03 -9.94 -21.97
C ALA A 9 -33.08 -11.07 -22.41
N VAL A 10 -31.75 -10.89 -22.33
CA VAL A 10 -30.77 -11.91 -22.68
C VAL A 10 -30.85 -13.11 -21.72
N SER A 11 -31.00 -14.30 -22.30
CA SER A 11 -31.09 -15.56 -21.54
C SER A 11 -29.80 -15.82 -20.74
N PRO A 12 -29.85 -16.49 -19.58
CA PRO A 12 -28.64 -16.76 -18.79
C PRO A 12 -27.53 -17.49 -19.54
N LYS A 13 -27.85 -18.25 -20.60
CA LYS A 13 -26.88 -18.98 -21.43
C LYS A 13 -26.13 -18.09 -22.43
N ASP A 14 -26.73 -16.98 -22.81
CA ASP A 14 -26.18 -16.05 -23.80
C ASP A 14 -25.51 -14.82 -23.15
N ARG A 15 -25.49 -14.78 -21.81
CA ARG A 15 -24.77 -13.76 -21.05
C ARG A 15 -23.27 -14.02 -21.12
N LEU A 16 -22.48 -12.94 -21.22
CA LEU A 16 -21.04 -13.01 -21.13
C LEU A 16 -20.64 -13.59 -19.76
N PRO A 17 -19.92 -14.73 -19.69
CA PRO A 17 -19.57 -15.34 -18.41
C PRO A 17 -18.72 -14.44 -17.51
N ALA A 18 -17.97 -13.51 -18.09
CA ALA A 18 -17.16 -12.53 -17.39
C ALA A 18 -17.99 -11.42 -16.70
N LEU A 19 -19.27 -11.26 -17.05
CA LEU A 19 -20.16 -10.26 -16.46
C LEU A 19 -21.18 -10.95 -15.55
N HIS A 20 -20.90 -10.94 -14.26
CA HIS A 20 -21.76 -11.50 -13.23
C HIS A 20 -21.92 -10.52 -12.05
N LEU A 21 -22.90 -10.80 -11.21
CA LEU A 21 -23.02 -10.10 -9.92
C LEU A 21 -21.80 -10.41 -9.04
N PRO A 22 -21.41 -9.49 -8.15
CA PRO A 22 -20.26 -9.72 -7.28
C PRO A 22 -20.47 -10.95 -6.41
N HIS A 23 -19.35 -11.55 -6.01
CA HIS A 23 -19.35 -12.64 -5.06
C HIS A 23 -19.71 -12.13 -3.65
N LYS A 24 -19.95 -13.05 -2.71
CA LYS A 24 -20.21 -12.67 -1.32
C LYS A 24 -18.93 -12.10 -0.71
N ASN A 25 -18.98 -10.84 -0.30
CA ASN A 25 -17.86 -10.15 0.34
C ASN A 25 -17.46 -10.85 1.66
N GLN A 26 -16.19 -11.23 1.76
CA GLN A 26 -15.62 -12.00 2.88
C GLN A 26 -15.13 -11.13 4.05
N PHE A 27 -15.00 -9.82 3.81
CA PHE A 27 -14.49 -8.84 4.76
C PHE A 27 -15.58 -8.27 5.68
N ILE A 28 -16.85 -8.61 5.47
CA ILE A 28 -17.94 -8.18 6.35
C ILE A 28 -17.64 -8.66 7.79
N PRO A 29 -17.45 -7.74 8.75
CA PRO A 29 -17.07 -8.11 10.11
C PRO A 29 -18.26 -8.75 10.83
N ASN A 30 -17.99 -9.83 11.57
CA ASN A 30 -19.00 -10.54 12.36
C ASN A 30 -18.80 -10.33 13.86
N LYS A 31 -17.57 -10.01 14.28
CA LYS A 31 -17.22 -9.77 15.68
C LYS A 31 -16.94 -8.28 15.90
N LEU A 32 -17.89 -7.58 16.51
CA LEU A 32 -17.79 -6.15 16.82
C LEU A 32 -17.66 -5.87 18.33
N GLU A 33 -17.52 -6.93 19.12
CA GLU A 33 -17.37 -6.83 20.58
C GLU A 33 -16.02 -6.21 20.94
N VAL A 34 -16.04 -5.26 21.86
CA VAL A 34 -14.85 -4.58 22.37
C VAL A 34 -14.71 -4.93 23.84
N GLU A 35 -13.58 -5.54 24.19
CA GLU A 35 -13.21 -5.75 25.58
C GLU A 35 -12.89 -4.42 26.26
N LYS A 36 -13.91 -3.84 26.88
CA LYS A 36 -13.76 -2.63 27.70
C LYS A 36 -12.97 -2.96 28.96
N LYS A 37 -11.93 -2.17 29.21
CA LYS A 37 -11.16 -2.24 30.45
C LYS A 37 -11.14 -0.86 31.05
N GLU A 38 -11.96 -0.65 32.08
CA GLU A 38 -11.94 0.60 32.83
C GLU A 38 -10.56 0.77 33.48
N VAL A 39 -9.87 1.82 33.07
CA VAL A 39 -8.57 2.24 33.63
C VAL A 39 -8.77 3.62 34.22
N ALA A 40 -8.24 3.83 35.43
CA ALA A 40 -8.37 5.10 36.14
C ALA A 40 -7.71 6.27 35.37
N GLU A 41 -6.61 5.98 34.67
CA GLU A 41 -5.91 6.92 33.80
C GLU A 41 -5.56 6.24 32.47
N PRO A 42 -5.94 6.83 31.31
CA PRO A 42 -5.52 6.34 30.00
C PRO A 42 -4.00 6.33 29.85
N ALA A 43 -3.46 5.30 29.21
CA ALA A 43 -2.05 5.25 28.88
C ALA A 43 -1.73 6.33 27.84
N LEU A 44 -0.76 7.20 28.13
CA LEU A 44 -0.37 8.24 27.18
C LEU A 44 0.35 7.64 25.96
N ASN A 45 1.26 6.70 26.20
CA ASN A 45 2.21 6.19 25.20
C ASN A 45 2.07 4.68 24.95
N PRO A 46 2.44 4.19 23.75
CA PRO A 46 2.59 2.75 23.51
C PRO A 46 3.76 2.17 24.30
N ARG A 47 3.69 0.87 24.59
CA ARG A 47 4.79 0.11 25.22
C ARG A 47 5.51 -0.76 24.20
N VAL A 48 6.79 -1.01 24.44
CA VAL A 48 7.59 -1.95 23.64
C VAL A 48 7.22 -3.38 24.05
N LEU A 49 6.80 -4.20 23.09
CA LEU A 49 6.56 -5.64 23.27
C LEU A 49 7.75 -6.48 22.82
N ARG A 50 8.48 -6.02 21.81
CA ARG A 50 9.63 -6.68 21.22
C ARG A 50 10.67 -5.65 20.83
N ASN A 51 11.94 -5.94 21.09
CA ASN A 51 13.07 -5.10 20.68
C ASN A 51 14.32 -5.98 20.59
N ASP A 52 14.62 -6.49 19.41
CA ASP A 52 15.79 -7.32 19.13
C ASP A 52 16.46 -6.86 17.82
N SER A 53 17.40 -7.65 17.31
CA SER A 53 18.15 -7.33 16.09
C SER A 53 17.31 -7.41 14.80
N ILE A 54 16.11 -7.97 14.86
CA ILE A 54 15.24 -8.20 13.69
C ILE A 54 14.05 -7.24 13.72
N ALA A 55 13.48 -6.97 14.89
CA ALA A 55 12.29 -6.16 14.99
C ALA A 55 12.14 -5.34 16.29
N ARG A 56 11.40 -4.22 16.18
CA ARG A 56 10.88 -3.45 17.30
C ARG A 56 9.36 -3.26 17.17
N THR A 57 8.62 -3.87 18.09
CA THR A 57 7.15 -3.81 18.12
C THR A 57 6.67 -2.93 19.27
N TRP A 58 5.88 -1.92 18.93
CA TRP A 58 5.16 -1.07 19.87
C TRP A 58 3.69 -1.42 19.88
N TRP A 59 3.06 -1.36 21.05
CA TRP A 59 1.65 -1.68 21.19
C TRP A 59 0.95 -0.80 22.23
N LYS A 60 -0.28 -0.42 21.91
CA LYS A 60 -1.20 0.27 22.82
C LYS A 60 -2.62 -0.25 22.54
N LYS A 61 -3.32 -0.69 23.59
CA LYS A 61 -4.77 -0.94 23.50
C LYS A 61 -5.49 0.41 23.58
N ALA A 62 -6.47 0.64 22.72
CA ALA A 62 -7.30 1.84 22.82
C ALA A 62 -8.12 1.82 24.12
N ASP A 63 -8.06 2.91 24.87
CA ASP A 63 -8.67 3.11 26.18
C ASP A 63 -9.62 4.32 26.22
N THR A 64 -9.80 5.00 25.08
CA THR A 64 -10.64 6.20 24.94
C THR A 64 -11.88 5.99 24.07
N PHE A 65 -11.73 5.39 22.89
CA PHE A 65 -12.78 5.38 21.85
C PHE A 65 -13.68 4.14 21.87
N TRP A 66 -13.23 3.04 22.48
CA TRP A 66 -13.98 1.77 22.62
C TRP A 66 -14.69 1.29 21.34
N VAL A 67 -14.04 1.45 20.19
CA VAL A 67 -14.51 0.96 18.88
C VAL A 67 -13.77 -0.33 18.49
N PRO A 68 -14.41 -1.25 17.75
CA PRO A 68 -13.78 -2.49 17.27
C PRO A 68 -12.86 -2.19 16.07
N ARG A 69 -11.92 -1.27 16.25
CA ARG A 69 -10.98 -0.85 15.22
C ARG A 69 -9.54 -0.99 15.72
N ALA A 70 -8.65 -1.26 14.78
CA ALA A 70 -7.22 -1.29 15.03
C ALA A 70 -6.47 -0.68 13.85
N ASN A 71 -5.27 -0.19 14.12
CA ASN A 71 -4.33 0.28 13.12
C ASN A 71 -3.03 -0.51 13.30
N VAL A 72 -2.51 -1.05 12.20
CA VAL A 72 -1.26 -1.78 12.16
C VAL A 72 -0.34 -1.06 11.18
N ILE A 73 0.72 -0.47 11.71
CA ILE A 73 1.72 0.25 10.93
C ILE A 73 3.02 -0.55 10.99
N VAL A 74 3.52 -0.95 9.83
CA VAL A 74 4.75 -1.73 9.65
C VAL A 74 5.73 -0.89 8.83
N SER A 75 6.96 -0.75 9.33
CA SER A 75 8.04 -0.07 8.62
C SER A 75 9.16 -1.06 8.39
N LEU A 76 9.39 -1.42 7.13
CA LEU A 76 10.44 -2.32 6.68
C LEU A 76 11.66 -1.48 6.31
N LYS A 77 12.55 -1.32 7.28
CA LYS A 77 13.71 -0.45 7.13
C LYS A 77 14.80 -1.12 6.33
N THR A 78 15.23 -0.45 5.26
CA THR A 78 16.33 -0.92 4.42
C THR A 78 17.03 0.25 3.74
N PRO A 79 18.38 0.35 3.80
CA PRO A 79 19.11 1.45 3.19
C PRO A 79 19.20 1.34 1.67
N ILE A 80 18.80 0.21 1.08
CA ILE A 80 18.98 -0.03 -0.35
C ILE A 80 18.06 0.83 -1.21
N ILE A 81 16.89 1.22 -0.69
CA ILE A 81 15.89 2.02 -1.42
C ILE A 81 16.47 3.39 -1.75
N ASP A 82 17.10 4.05 -0.78
CA ASP A 82 17.62 5.42 -0.96
C ASP A 82 19.11 5.47 -1.35
N ALA A 83 19.71 4.32 -1.65
CA ALA A 83 21.10 4.25 -2.10
C ALA A 83 21.33 4.97 -3.46
N SER A 84 20.30 5.02 -4.31
CA SER A 84 20.32 5.74 -5.59
C SER A 84 18.91 6.09 -6.05
N ALA A 85 18.79 7.10 -6.92
CA ALA A 85 17.50 7.47 -7.54
C ALA A 85 16.89 6.28 -8.29
N GLU A 86 17.74 5.48 -8.96
CA GLU A 86 17.36 4.26 -9.67
C GLU A 86 16.74 3.20 -8.73
N ASN A 87 17.30 3.01 -7.53
CA ASN A 87 16.73 2.09 -6.55
C ASN A 87 15.41 2.60 -5.98
N ASN A 88 15.33 3.91 -5.69
CA ASN A 88 14.13 4.54 -5.18
C ASN A 88 12.98 4.40 -6.19
N ILE A 89 13.21 4.67 -7.48
CA ILE A 89 12.18 4.53 -8.50
C ILE A 89 11.75 3.08 -8.72
N LYS A 90 12.68 2.11 -8.65
CA LYS A 90 12.32 0.68 -8.70
C LYS A 90 11.44 0.30 -7.51
N ALA A 91 11.72 0.81 -6.32
CA ALA A 91 10.90 0.60 -5.13
C ALA A 91 9.50 1.24 -5.26
N ARG A 92 9.41 2.47 -5.81
CA ARG A 92 8.12 3.11 -6.13
C ARG A 92 7.31 2.30 -7.13
N LEU A 93 7.91 1.87 -8.24
CA LEU A 93 7.24 1.00 -9.21
C LEU A 93 6.76 -0.30 -8.55
N PHE A 94 7.59 -0.92 -7.72
CA PHE A 94 7.22 -2.14 -7.00
C PHE A 94 6.01 -1.93 -6.08
N THR A 95 5.97 -0.85 -5.28
CA THR A 95 4.82 -0.56 -4.41
C THR A 95 3.54 -0.27 -5.21
N HIS A 96 3.66 0.42 -6.35
CA HIS A 96 2.53 0.62 -7.26
C HIS A 96 2.04 -0.69 -7.87
N LEU A 97 2.94 -1.62 -8.21
CA LEU A 97 2.57 -2.95 -8.69
C LEU A 97 1.92 -3.82 -7.63
N VAL A 98 2.34 -3.70 -6.36
CA VAL A 98 1.67 -4.36 -5.23
C VAL A 98 0.24 -3.86 -5.09
N ARG A 99 0.03 -2.54 -5.11
CA ARG A 99 -1.33 -1.94 -5.07
C ARG A 99 -2.17 -2.40 -6.27
N ASP A 100 -1.59 -2.39 -7.46
CA ASP A 100 -2.24 -2.83 -8.69
C ASP A 100 -2.67 -4.31 -8.65
N ALA A 101 -1.85 -5.17 -8.05
CA ALA A 101 -2.17 -6.59 -7.88
C ALA A 101 -3.22 -6.86 -6.80
N LEU A 102 -3.35 -5.95 -5.83
CA LEU A 102 -4.30 -6.06 -4.72
C LEU A 102 -5.62 -5.36 -4.99
N ASP A 103 -5.71 -4.49 -6.00
CA ASP A 103 -6.84 -3.59 -6.28
C ASP A 103 -8.20 -4.31 -6.18
N GLU A 104 -8.38 -5.38 -6.96
CA GLU A 104 -9.61 -6.19 -6.99
C GLU A 104 -9.91 -6.86 -5.64
N TYR A 105 -8.88 -7.38 -4.96
CA TYR A 105 -9.03 -8.06 -3.68
C TYR A 105 -9.38 -7.07 -2.55
N SER A 106 -8.73 -5.90 -2.54
CA SER A 106 -8.91 -4.89 -1.51
C SER A 106 -10.23 -4.13 -1.63
N TYR A 107 -10.85 -4.13 -2.81
CA TYR A 107 -12.14 -3.47 -3.02
C TYR A 107 -13.22 -3.96 -2.05
N ASP A 108 -13.30 -5.27 -1.84
CA ASP A 108 -14.22 -5.86 -0.87
C ASP A 108 -13.90 -5.42 0.56
N ALA A 109 -12.62 -5.28 0.91
CA ALA A 109 -12.21 -4.81 2.22
C ALA A 109 -12.61 -3.33 2.43
N GLU A 110 -12.36 -2.48 1.43
CA GLU A 110 -12.68 -1.04 1.48
C GLU A 110 -14.18 -0.80 1.68
N LEU A 111 -15.03 -1.55 0.97
CA LEU A 111 -16.50 -1.48 1.16
C LEU A 111 -16.95 -1.78 2.60
N THR A 112 -16.15 -2.53 3.34
CA THR A 112 -16.45 -2.89 4.74
C THR A 112 -15.76 -1.99 5.76
N GLY A 113 -15.04 -0.95 5.31
CA GLY A 113 -14.31 -0.03 6.18
C GLY A 113 -12.97 -0.59 6.65
N LEU A 114 -12.33 -1.43 5.85
CA LEU A 114 -10.93 -1.85 5.99
C LEU A 114 -10.10 -1.22 4.88
N GLU A 115 -9.02 -0.56 5.25
CA GLU A 115 -8.15 0.13 4.32
C GLU A 115 -6.71 -0.34 4.52
N TYR A 116 -5.94 -0.30 3.43
CA TYR A 116 -4.51 -0.55 3.48
C TYR A 116 -3.76 0.47 2.63
N ASN A 117 -2.49 0.66 2.93
CA ASN A 117 -1.60 1.46 2.11
C ASN A 117 -0.20 0.85 2.13
N VAL A 118 0.43 0.73 0.96
CA VAL A 118 1.82 0.30 0.80
C VAL A 118 2.58 1.37 0.06
N GLY A 119 3.65 1.90 0.62
CA GLY A 119 4.45 2.94 -0.02
C GLY A 119 5.88 2.95 0.46
N ILE A 120 6.66 3.91 -0.01
CA ILE A 120 8.00 4.16 0.52
C ILE A 120 8.05 5.51 1.22
N ASP A 121 8.85 5.60 2.26
CA ASP A 121 9.23 6.83 2.94
C ASP A 121 10.73 6.81 3.24
N SER A 122 11.25 7.83 3.93
CA SER A 122 12.68 7.95 4.27
C SER A 122 13.24 6.81 5.13
N ARG A 123 12.39 5.95 5.72
CA ARG A 123 12.82 4.80 6.51
C ARG A 123 12.93 3.55 5.66
N GLY A 124 12.28 3.50 4.49
CA GLY A 124 12.21 2.35 3.60
C GLY A 124 10.78 2.08 3.12
N LEU A 125 10.39 0.81 3.07
CA LEU A 125 9.05 0.39 2.67
C LEU A 125 8.12 0.44 3.89
N PHE A 126 6.90 0.96 3.75
CA PHE A 126 5.91 0.94 4.81
C PHE A 126 4.59 0.30 4.36
N LEU A 127 3.88 -0.25 5.33
CA LEU A 127 2.54 -0.82 5.20
C LEU A 127 1.68 -0.30 6.36
N ASP A 128 0.53 0.28 6.03
CA ASP A 128 -0.53 0.61 6.98
C ASP A 128 -1.74 -0.27 6.66
N VAL A 129 -2.37 -0.84 7.69
CA VAL A 129 -3.67 -1.49 7.60
C VAL A 129 -4.53 -1.00 8.75
N SER A 130 -5.71 -0.47 8.43
CA SER A 130 -6.63 0.11 9.42
C SER A 130 -8.08 -0.29 9.17
N GLY A 131 -8.91 -0.22 10.21
CA GLY A 131 -10.34 -0.51 10.11
C GLY A 131 -10.81 -1.53 11.15
N TYR A 132 -11.85 -2.31 10.83
CA TYR A 132 -12.45 -3.26 11.77
C TYR A 132 -11.51 -4.43 12.11
N ASN A 133 -11.27 -4.65 13.41
CA ASN A 133 -10.25 -5.59 13.88
C ASN A 133 -10.53 -7.07 13.57
N ASP A 134 -11.78 -7.48 13.32
CA ASP A 134 -12.15 -8.88 13.04
C ASP A 134 -11.48 -9.44 11.78
N LYS A 135 -11.46 -8.66 10.68
CA LYS A 135 -10.92 -9.08 9.38
C LYS A 135 -9.60 -8.41 9.00
N LEU A 136 -9.11 -7.51 9.84
CA LEU A 136 -7.82 -6.84 9.66
C LEU A 136 -6.64 -7.83 9.51
N PRO A 137 -6.49 -8.89 10.34
CA PRO A 137 -5.38 -9.83 10.18
C PRO A 137 -5.39 -10.55 8.83
N VAL A 138 -6.57 -10.82 8.27
CA VAL A 138 -6.73 -11.49 6.96
C VAL A 138 -6.23 -10.57 5.84
N LEU A 139 -6.63 -9.29 5.86
CA LEU A 139 -6.13 -8.31 4.90
C LEU A 139 -4.61 -8.12 5.02
N LEU A 140 -4.10 -7.99 6.26
CA LEU A 140 -2.68 -7.85 6.52
C LEU A 140 -1.87 -9.04 5.97
N GLU A 141 -2.33 -10.28 6.23
CA GLU A 141 -1.68 -11.49 5.73
C GLU A 141 -1.64 -11.51 4.20
N GLN A 142 -2.75 -11.15 3.53
CA GLN A 142 -2.79 -11.07 2.08
C GLN A 142 -1.80 -10.04 1.55
N VAL A 143 -1.81 -8.81 2.11
CA VAL A 143 -0.94 -7.73 1.64
C VAL A 143 0.54 -8.09 1.81
N VAL A 144 0.93 -8.63 2.97
CA VAL A 144 2.31 -9.07 3.23
C VAL A 144 2.72 -10.23 2.32
N THR A 145 1.81 -11.18 2.09
CA THR A 145 2.06 -12.30 1.16
C THR A 145 2.25 -11.79 -0.26
N THR A 146 1.44 -10.84 -0.72
CA THR A 146 1.61 -10.21 -2.02
C THR A 146 2.94 -9.45 -2.10
N ILE A 147 3.32 -8.66 -1.10
CA ILE A 147 4.64 -7.98 -1.09
C ILE A 147 5.77 -9.01 -1.25
N ARG A 148 5.71 -10.14 -0.53
CA ARG A 148 6.75 -11.17 -0.57
C ARG A 148 6.81 -11.90 -1.92
N ASP A 149 5.67 -12.31 -2.44
CA ASP A 149 5.58 -13.34 -3.49
C ASP A 149 5.07 -12.81 -4.84
N LEU A 150 4.87 -11.49 -4.99
CA LEU A 150 4.33 -10.89 -6.22
C LEU A 150 5.10 -11.34 -7.46
N ASP A 151 4.41 -12.02 -8.37
CA ASP A 151 4.88 -12.26 -9.73
C ASP A 151 4.49 -11.08 -10.63
N ILE A 152 5.48 -10.24 -10.92
CA ILE A 152 5.28 -9.03 -11.72
C ILE A 152 5.10 -9.43 -13.19
N LYS A 153 3.87 -9.30 -13.70
CA LYS A 153 3.56 -9.55 -15.12
C LYS A 153 3.99 -8.36 -15.98
N LYS A 154 4.47 -8.65 -17.19
CA LYS A 154 4.99 -7.64 -18.12
C LYS A 154 3.95 -6.60 -18.51
N ASP A 155 2.74 -7.03 -18.82
CA ASP A 155 1.62 -6.14 -19.17
C ASP A 155 1.31 -5.16 -18.03
N ARG A 156 1.22 -5.64 -16.78
CA ARG A 156 0.98 -4.80 -15.61
C ARG A 156 2.13 -3.84 -15.35
N PHE A 157 3.37 -4.30 -15.49
CA PHE A 157 4.55 -3.44 -15.42
C PHE A 157 4.49 -2.27 -16.40
N GLU A 158 4.16 -2.51 -17.67
CA GLU A 158 4.08 -1.43 -18.66
C GLU A 158 2.97 -0.43 -18.35
N VAL A 159 1.80 -0.89 -17.90
CA VAL A 159 0.69 0.00 -17.50
C VAL A 159 1.08 0.86 -16.30
N VAL A 160 1.66 0.25 -15.25
CA VAL A 160 2.04 0.98 -14.04
C VAL A 160 3.20 1.94 -14.34
N ARG A 161 4.16 1.55 -15.17
CA ARG A 161 5.25 2.40 -15.61
C ARG A 161 4.75 3.62 -16.39
N GLU A 162 3.86 3.41 -17.36
CA GLU A 162 3.24 4.52 -18.11
C GLU A 162 2.51 5.49 -17.18
N ARG A 163 1.73 4.96 -16.23
CA ARG A 163 1.01 5.78 -15.25
C ARG A 163 1.97 6.61 -14.41
N LEU A 164 3.08 6.03 -13.96
CA LEU A 164 4.09 6.73 -13.17
C LEU A 164 4.83 7.79 -13.98
N THR A 165 5.21 7.49 -15.22
CA THR A 165 5.83 8.45 -16.15
C THR A 165 4.95 9.68 -16.35
N ARG A 166 3.67 9.46 -16.64
CA ARG A 166 2.69 10.55 -16.78
C ARG A 166 2.49 11.31 -15.47
N GLY A 167 2.54 10.62 -14.33
CA GLY A 167 2.52 11.25 -13.01
C GLY A 167 3.64 12.28 -12.84
N TYR A 168 4.87 11.92 -13.23
CA TYR A 168 6.00 12.86 -13.18
C TYR A 168 5.91 13.98 -14.22
N SER A 169 5.43 13.71 -15.43
CA SER A 169 5.18 14.79 -16.40
C SER A 169 4.14 15.78 -15.89
N ASN A 170 3.11 15.29 -15.19
CA ASN A 170 2.06 16.12 -14.61
C ASN A 170 2.50 16.88 -13.35
N TRP A 171 3.63 16.52 -12.74
CA TRP A 171 4.15 17.24 -11.57
C TRP A 171 4.47 18.71 -11.92
N GLN A 172 5.00 18.97 -13.11
CA GLN A 172 5.27 20.34 -13.59
C GLN A 172 4.01 21.19 -13.75
N LEU A 173 2.84 20.56 -13.84
CA LEU A 173 1.54 21.22 -13.95
C LEU A 173 0.88 21.49 -12.59
N GLN A 174 1.50 21.03 -11.50
CA GLN A 174 1.03 21.31 -10.14
C GLN A 174 1.13 22.80 -9.81
N SER A 175 0.35 23.24 -8.83
CA SER A 175 0.40 24.62 -8.36
C SER A 175 1.79 24.95 -7.79
N PRO A 176 2.28 26.20 -7.91
CA PRO A 176 3.64 26.55 -7.49
C PRO A 176 3.97 26.24 -6.02
N TYR A 177 2.98 26.33 -5.12
CA TYR A 177 3.21 26.03 -3.70
C TYR A 177 3.57 24.56 -3.48
N HIS A 178 2.96 23.61 -4.20
CA HIS A 178 3.35 22.19 -4.13
C HIS A 178 4.80 21.99 -4.59
N GLN A 179 5.20 22.65 -5.67
CA GLN A 179 6.57 22.52 -6.19
C GLN A 179 7.60 23.11 -5.21
N VAL A 180 7.28 24.26 -4.60
CA VAL A 180 8.12 24.89 -3.58
C VAL A 180 8.21 24.00 -2.33
N ASP A 181 7.11 23.41 -1.89
CA ASP A 181 7.09 22.49 -0.74
C ASP A 181 7.95 21.26 -1.01
N ASP A 182 7.86 20.65 -2.20
CA ASP A 182 8.68 19.49 -2.58
C ASP A 182 10.18 19.82 -2.59
N TYR A 183 10.59 20.92 -3.22
CA TYR A 183 12.00 21.35 -3.18
C TYR A 183 12.46 21.73 -1.77
N THR A 184 11.58 22.33 -0.97
CA THR A 184 11.91 22.69 0.42
C THR A 184 12.10 21.44 1.27
N ASN A 185 11.25 20.42 1.10
CA ASN A 185 11.40 19.14 1.79
C ASN A 185 12.71 18.44 1.38
N TRP A 186 13.02 18.43 0.08
CA TRP A 186 14.29 17.90 -0.43
C TRP A 186 15.51 18.64 0.15
N LEU A 187 15.50 19.97 0.17
CA LEU A 187 16.59 20.79 0.73
C LEU A 187 16.80 20.56 2.24
N ASN A 188 15.72 20.24 2.96
CA ASN A 188 15.74 20.01 4.41
C ASN A 188 15.83 18.52 4.78
N ALA A 189 15.95 17.63 3.80
CA ALA A 189 16.00 16.20 4.06
C ALA A 189 17.25 15.88 4.90
N PRO A 190 17.08 15.23 6.08
CA PRO A 190 18.21 14.88 6.95
C PRO A 190 19.09 13.78 6.35
N GLU A 191 18.52 12.99 5.44
CA GLU A 191 19.17 11.90 4.71
C GLU A 191 19.05 12.16 3.20
N ARG A 192 19.61 11.25 2.39
CA ARG A 192 19.56 11.39 0.93
C ARG A 192 18.12 11.28 0.43
N ASP A 193 17.68 12.27 -0.34
CA ASP A 193 16.40 12.30 -1.04
C ASP A 193 16.62 12.74 -2.50
N PHE A 194 15.62 12.53 -3.35
CA PHE A 194 15.71 12.74 -4.80
C PHE A 194 14.59 13.64 -5.30
N ILE A 195 14.94 14.59 -6.16
CA ILE A 195 13.94 15.44 -6.81
C ILE A 195 13.20 14.68 -7.91
N VAL A 196 12.03 15.19 -8.29
CA VAL A 196 11.17 14.56 -9.29
C VAL A 196 11.88 14.39 -10.63
N GLU A 197 12.72 15.34 -11.02
CA GLU A 197 13.48 15.31 -12.26
C GLU A 197 14.52 14.18 -12.29
N GLU A 198 15.20 13.92 -11.17
CA GLU A 198 16.15 12.80 -11.03
C GLU A 198 15.41 11.46 -11.13
N LEU A 199 14.29 11.32 -10.42
CA LEU A 199 13.47 10.11 -10.45
C LEU A 199 12.87 9.86 -11.85
N ALA A 200 12.42 10.92 -12.53
CA ALA A 200 11.86 10.84 -13.87
C ALA A 200 12.91 10.45 -14.92
N ALA A 201 14.15 10.96 -14.79
CA ALA A 201 15.25 10.58 -15.67
C ALA A 201 15.56 9.08 -15.56
N GLU A 202 15.66 8.57 -14.34
CA GLU A 202 15.93 7.15 -14.08
C GLU A 202 14.78 6.24 -14.52
N LEU A 203 13.52 6.67 -14.41
CA LEU A 203 12.36 5.84 -14.77
C LEU A 203 12.43 5.29 -16.21
N SER A 204 13.04 6.02 -17.13
CA SER A 204 13.20 5.62 -18.53
C SER A 204 14.10 4.39 -18.73
N SER A 205 15.09 4.19 -17.85
CA SER A 205 16.06 3.10 -17.90
C SER A 205 15.58 1.85 -17.14
N VAL A 206 14.55 1.98 -16.29
CA VAL A 206 14.04 0.88 -15.48
C VAL A 206 13.40 -0.21 -16.33
N THR A 207 13.87 -1.44 -16.11
CA THR A 207 13.36 -2.67 -16.74
C THR A 207 12.57 -3.52 -15.77
N LEU A 208 11.69 -4.38 -16.30
CA LEU A 208 10.94 -5.38 -15.52
C LEU A 208 11.86 -6.24 -14.64
N GLU A 209 12.94 -6.76 -15.21
CA GLU A 209 13.91 -7.58 -14.47
C GLU A 209 14.63 -6.79 -13.38
N GLY A 210 14.90 -5.50 -13.62
CA GLY A 210 15.44 -4.59 -12.61
C GLY A 210 14.52 -4.45 -11.39
N VAL A 211 13.21 -4.34 -11.61
CA VAL A 211 12.22 -4.27 -10.50
C VAL A 211 12.12 -5.62 -9.77
N ARG A 212 12.08 -6.75 -10.49
CA ARG A 212 12.06 -8.09 -9.90
C ARG A 212 13.30 -8.37 -9.05
N LEU A 213 14.47 -7.93 -9.49
CA LEU A 213 15.70 -8.05 -8.71
C LEU A 213 15.65 -7.15 -7.47
N SER A 214 15.20 -5.90 -7.64
CA SER A 214 15.05 -4.95 -6.54
C SER A 214 14.11 -5.49 -5.45
N GLN A 215 12.95 -6.05 -5.82
CA GLN A 215 12.03 -6.71 -4.89
C GLN A 215 12.76 -7.72 -3.98
N LYS A 216 13.55 -8.63 -4.58
CA LYS A 216 14.30 -9.63 -3.82
C LYS A 216 15.37 -9.01 -2.93
N GLN A 217 16.07 -7.98 -3.40
CA GLN A 217 17.13 -7.34 -2.63
C GLN A 217 16.59 -6.52 -1.46
N MET A 218 15.52 -5.75 -1.67
CA MET A 218 14.86 -4.95 -0.63
C MET A 218 14.35 -5.81 0.52
N LEU A 219 13.78 -6.98 0.21
CA LEU A 219 13.18 -7.87 1.22
C LEU A 219 14.19 -8.83 1.88
N ARG A 220 15.42 -8.91 1.38
CA ARG A 220 16.44 -9.86 1.89
C ARG A 220 16.93 -9.50 3.29
N GLN A 221 17.09 -8.21 3.58
CA GLN A 221 17.58 -7.72 4.86
C GLN A 221 16.82 -6.46 5.23
N VAL A 222 15.81 -6.64 6.09
CA VAL A 222 14.97 -5.57 6.63
C VAL A 222 14.99 -5.62 8.15
N PHE A 223 14.96 -4.45 8.77
CA PHE A 223 14.59 -4.31 10.17
C PHE A 223 13.13 -3.90 10.24
N ILE A 224 12.34 -4.58 11.09
CA ILE A 224 10.87 -4.40 11.17
C ILE A 224 10.48 -3.57 12.39
#